data_AF-A0A382FY49-F1
#
_entry.id   AF-A0A382FY49-F1
#
_cell.length_a   1.000
_cell.length_b   1.000
_cell.length_c   1.000
_cell.angle_alpha   90.00
_cell.angle_beta   90.00
_cell.angle_gamma   90.00
#
_symmetry.space_group_name_H-M   'P 1'
#
loop_
_entity.id
_entity.type
_entity.pdbx_description
1 polymer ?
#
loop_
_entity_poly.entity_id
_entity_poly.type
_entity_poly.pdbx_seq_one_letter_code
_entity_poly.pdbx_strand_id
1 'polypeptide(L)'
;VTQAVAEQRGGYRPPDPVEVPPLYAWPPRPAAALRWLLFDLWFPWGFLYVVSAIVVWNHLTPGLERMTTLEVGWVALVWLRNAALLGL
;
A
#
# COMPACT_ATOMS: atom_id res chain seq x y z
N VAL A 1 6.42 9.02 -34.87
CA VAL A 1 5.37 8.03 -35.23
C VAL A 1 4.40 7.98 -34.07
N THR A 2 3.49 8.95 -33.93
CA THR A 2 3.02 9.27 -32.56
C THR A 2 1.55 9.63 -32.37
N GLN A 3 0.73 9.90 -33.40
CA GLN A 3 -0.69 10.21 -33.17
C GLN A 3 -1.65 9.60 -34.21
N ALA A 4 -1.29 9.61 -35.49
CA ALA A 4 -2.16 9.12 -36.58
C ALA A 4 -2.54 7.63 -36.51
N VAL A 5 -1.70 6.77 -35.90
CA VAL A 5 -1.96 5.32 -35.81
C VAL A 5 -2.98 4.98 -34.70
N ALA A 6 -3.10 5.83 -33.69
CA ALA A 6 -4.00 5.60 -32.55
C ALA A 6 -5.46 5.93 -32.88
N GLU A 7 -5.71 6.99 -33.67
CA GLU A 7 -7.05 7.34 -34.16
C GLU A 7 -7.67 6.24 -35.03
N GLN A 8 -6.86 5.57 -35.87
CA GLN A 8 -7.33 4.49 -36.74
C GLN A 8 -7.78 3.23 -35.99
N ARG A 9 -7.45 3.09 -34.69
CA ARG A 9 -7.71 1.88 -33.91
C ARG A 9 -8.78 2.03 -32.84
N GLY A 10 -9.45 3.20 -32.75
CA GLY A 10 -10.59 3.39 -31.84
C GLY A 10 -10.27 3.10 -30.37
N GLY A 11 -9.04 3.31 -29.93
CA GLY A 11 -8.63 3.05 -28.55
C GLY A 11 -9.14 4.12 -27.58
N TYR A 12 -9.51 3.72 -26.36
CA TYR A 12 -9.84 4.65 -25.28
C TYR A 12 -8.63 5.53 -24.95
N ARG A 13 -8.83 6.85 -24.93
CA ARG A 13 -7.85 7.83 -24.47
C ARG A 13 -8.37 8.45 -23.17
N PRO A 14 -7.66 8.32 -22.05
CA PRO A 14 -8.06 9.00 -20.82
C PRO A 14 -8.04 10.51 -21.07
N PRO A 15 -9.02 11.26 -20.51
CA PRO A 15 -9.09 12.71 -20.65
C PRO A 15 -7.86 13.38 -20.03
N ASP A 16 -7.31 12.79 -18.97
CA ASP A 16 -6.12 13.27 -18.29
C ASP A 16 -4.87 12.47 -18.71
N PRO A 17 -3.76 13.15 -19.05
CA PRO A 17 -2.50 12.47 -19.32
C PRO A 17 -1.96 11.84 -18.03
N VAL A 18 -1.31 10.69 -18.16
CA VAL A 18 -0.60 10.05 -17.04
C VAL A 18 0.55 10.97 -16.62
N GLU A 19 0.44 11.55 -15.42
CA GLU A 19 1.48 12.41 -14.87
C GLU A 19 2.67 11.59 -14.37
N VAL A 20 3.88 12.10 -14.61
CA VAL A 20 5.10 11.50 -14.08
C VAL A 20 5.27 11.94 -12.63
N PRO A 21 5.44 11.01 -11.68
CA PRO A 21 5.66 11.36 -10.27
C PRO A 21 6.81 12.35 -10.09
N PRO A 22 6.69 13.34 -9.18
CA PRO A 22 7.75 14.30 -8.88
C PRO A 22 9.09 13.66 -8.44
N LEU A 23 9.03 12.40 -8.00
CA LEU A 23 10.19 11.57 -7.68
C LEU A 23 11.15 11.42 -8.87
N TYR A 24 10.63 11.42 -10.09
CA TYR A 24 11.42 11.26 -11.32
C TYR A 24 11.68 12.59 -12.04
N ALA A 25 11.38 13.73 -11.39
CA ALA A 25 11.59 15.04 -11.98
C ALA A 25 13.08 15.38 -12.09
N TRP A 26 13.46 15.94 -13.23
CA TRP A 26 14.74 16.61 -13.42
C TRP A 26 14.51 18.08 -13.79
N PRO A 27 15.09 19.05 -13.06
CA PRO A 27 15.97 18.91 -11.89
C PRO A 27 15.27 18.27 -10.67
N PRO A 28 16.01 17.61 -9.75
CA PRO A 28 15.41 16.94 -8.59
C PRO A 28 14.65 17.91 -7.68
N ARG A 29 13.43 17.53 -7.25
CA ARG A 29 12.55 18.35 -6.40
C ARG A 29 12.23 17.61 -5.08
N PRO A 30 13.14 17.56 -4.10
CA PRO A 30 13.03 16.67 -2.94
C PRO A 30 11.78 16.93 -2.08
N ALA A 31 11.40 18.20 -1.86
CA ALA A 31 10.19 18.52 -1.10
C ALA A 31 8.91 18.02 -1.80
N ALA A 32 8.84 18.16 -3.14
CA ALA A 32 7.70 17.67 -3.92
C ALA A 32 7.66 16.15 -3.96
N ALA A 33 8.81 15.50 -4.08
CA ALA A 33 8.92 14.03 -4.04
C ALA A 33 8.50 13.47 -2.68
N LEU A 34 8.90 14.10 -1.57
CA LEU A 34 8.50 13.69 -0.22
C LEU A 34 7.00 13.90 0.01
N ARG A 35 6.44 15.04 -0.41
CA ARG A 35 4.99 15.27 -0.34
C ARG A 35 4.24 14.21 -1.13
N TRP A 36 4.69 13.92 -2.35
CA TRP A 36 4.09 12.90 -3.19
C TRP A 36 4.16 11.52 -2.54
N LEU A 37 5.30 11.15 -1.97
CA LEU A 37 5.44 9.90 -1.24
C LEU A 37 4.44 9.81 -0.09
N LEU A 38 4.37 10.83 0.77
CA LEU A 38 3.54 10.77 1.96
C LEU A 38 2.05 10.89 1.64
N PHE A 39 1.66 11.79 0.74
CA PHE A 39 0.25 12.16 0.55
C PHE A 39 -0.39 11.61 -0.72
N ASP A 40 0.36 11.49 -1.81
CA ASP A 40 -0.20 10.99 -3.07
C ASP A 40 -0.06 9.46 -3.17
N LEU A 41 1.01 8.88 -2.59
CA LEU A 41 1.25 7.43 -2.60
C LEU A 41 0.74 6.72 -1.33
N TRP A 42 1.10 7.22 -0.14
CA TRP A 42 0.83 6.51 1.12
C TRP A 42 -0.49 6.89 1.79
N PHE A 43 -1.01 8.08 1.57
CA PHE A 43 -2.24 8.53 2.21
C PHE A 43 -3.49 8.07 1.44
N PRO A 44 -4.57 7.67 2.13
CA PRO A 44 -4.67 7.36 3.56
C PRO A 44 -4.25 5.91 3.87
N TRP A 45 -4.28 5.02 2.87
CA TRP A 45 -4.28 3.57 3.07
C TRP A 45 -2.96 3.02 3.62
N GLY A 46 -1.82 3.49 3.11
CA GLY A 46 -0.51 3.10 3.62
C GLY A 46 -0.36 3.41 5.11
N PHE A 47 -0.81 4.59 5.54
CA PHE A 47 -0.83 4.93 6.97
C PHE A 47 -1.79 4.07 7.77
N LEU A 48 -2.99 3.78 7.24
CA LEU A 48 -3.93 2.88 7.90
C LEU A 48 -3.33 1.49 8.10
N TYR A 49 -2.60 0.95 7.12
CA TYR A 49 -1.91 -0.33 7.25
C TYR A 49 -0.77 -0.28 8.28
N VAL A 50 0.05 0.78 8.29
CA VAL A 50 1.12 0.94 9.28
C VAL A 50 0.56 1.03 10.70
N VAL A 51 -0.46 1.85 10.92
CA VAL A 51 -1.12 1.98 12.22
C VAL A 51 -1.74 0.64 12.63
N SER A 52 -2.42 -0.05 11.71
CA SER A 52 -2.98 -1.38 11.97
C SER A 52 -1.90 -2.38 12.34
N ALA A 53 -0.76 -2.39 11.64
CA ALA A 53 0.36 -3.27 11.95
C ALA A 53 0.92 -3.01 13.35
N ILE A 54 1.07 -1.74 13.75
CA ILE A 54 1.53 -1.36 15.09
C ILE A 54 0.53 -1.85 16.15
N VAL A 55 -0.77 -1.63 15.94
CA VAL A 55 -1.82 -2.06 16.88
C VAL A 55 -1.85 -3.58 17.01
N VAL A 56 -1.83 -4.29 15.87
CA VAL A 56 -1.84 -5.75 15.84
C VAL A 56 -0.61 -6.31 16.56
N TRP A 57 0.57 -5.79 16.26
CA TRP A 57 1.81 -6.28 16.86
C TRP A 57 1.85 -6.09 18.37
N ASN A 58 1.43 -4.94 18.88
CA ASN A 58 1.55 -4.63 20.31
C ASN A 58 0.41 -5.21 21.17
N HIS A 59 -0.78 -5.42 20.59
CA HIS A 59 -1.97 -5.79 21.38
C HIS A 59 -2.60 -7.13 20.99
N LEU A 60 -2.49 -7.56 19.72
CA LEU A 60 -3.17 -8.76 19.22
C LEU A 60 -2.20 -9.91 18.90
N THR A 61 -0.89 -9.67 18.95
CA THR A 61 0.14 -10.72 18.79
C THR A 61 0.56 -11.24 20.15
N PRO A 62 0.46 -12.56 20.41
CA PRO A 62 0.93 -13.11 21.67
C PRO A 62 2.45 -13.01 21.78
N GLY A 63 2.97 -13.01 23.01
CA GLY A 63 4.40 -12.92 23.26
C GLY A 63 5.19 -14.01 22.54
N LEU A 64 6.40 -13.66 22.08
CA LEU A 64 7.28 -14.58 21.35
C LEU A 64 7.58 -15.86 22.13
N GLU A 65 7.59 -15.79 23.46
CA GLU A 65 7.73 -16.93 24.37
C GLU A 65 6.66 -18.02 24.13
N ARG A 66 5.41 -17.65 23.82
CA ARG A 66 4.37 -18.65 23.48
C ARG A 66 4.52 -19.23 22.08
N MET A 67 5.23 -18.53 21.19
CA MET A 67 5.41 -18.96 19.80
C MET A 67 6.66 -19.83 19.61
N THR A 68 7.39 -20.16 20.68
CA THR A 68 8.55 -21.06 20.59
C THR A 68 8.16 -22.50 20.31
N THR A 69 6.98 -22.91 20.75
CA THR A 69 6.39 -24.24 20.52
C THR A 69 5.22 -24.12 19.57
N LEU A 70 5.03 -25.11 18.69
CA LEU A 70 3.85 -25.16 17.83
C LEU A 70 2.64 -25.58 18.66
N GLU A 71 1.74 -24.64 18.91
CA GLU A 71 0.49 -24.88 19.63
C GLU A 71 -0.69 -24.35 18.85
N VAL A 72 -1.76 -25.14 18.79
CA VAL A 72 -2.98 -24.80 18.05
C VAL A 72 -3.58 -23.47 18.53
N GLY A 73 -3.45 -23.13 19.82
CA GLY A 73 -4.05 -21.94 20.41
C GLY A 73 -3.56 -20.63 19.80
N TRP A 74 -2.24 -20.38 19.79
CA TRP A 74 -1.72 -19.14 19.23
C TRP A 74 -1.79 -19.13 17.69
N VAL A 75 -1.68 -20.29 17.03
CA VAL A 75 -1.86 -20.40 15.57
C VAL A 75 -3.28 -20.01 15.18
N ALA A 76 -4.29 -20.56 15.87
CA ALA A 76 -5.70 -20.26 15.62
C ALA A 76 -6.03 -18.80 15.94
N LEU A 77 -5.45 -18.24 17.00
CA LEU A 77 -5.61 -16.81 17.34
C LEU A 77 -5.09 -15.91 16.22
N VAL A 78 -3.87 -16.17 15.73
CA VAL A 78 -3.30 -15.40 14.61
C VAL A 78 -4.17 -15.57 13.36
N TRP A 79 -4.56 -16.81 13.03
CA TRP A 79 -5.39 -17.09 11.86
C TRP A 79 -6.75 -16.37 11.91
N LEU A 80 -7.48 -16.48 13.02
CA LEU A 80 -8.79 -15.84 13.20
C LEU A 80 -8.67 -14.32 13.17
N ARG A 81 -7.62 -13.77 13.79
CA ARG A 81 -7.33 -12.33 13.74
C ARG A 81 -7.03 -11.88 12.31
N ASN A 82 -6.29 -12.64 11.51
CA ASN A 82 -6.05 -12.32 10.10
C ASN A 82 -7.37 -12.35 9.31
N ALA A 83 -8.17 -13.39 9.50
CA ALA A 83 -9.44 -13.56 8.82
C ALA A 83 -10.41 -12.43 9.14
N ALA A 84 -10.49 -12.01 10.41
CA ALA A 84 -11.33 -10.89 10.83
C ALA A 84 -10.87 -9.56 10.20
N LEU A 85 -9.56 -9.27 10.19
CA LEU A 85 -9.04 -8.02 9.64
C LEU A 85 -9.17 -7.91 8.11
N LEU A 86 -9.21 -9.03 7.40
CA LEU A 86 -9.36 -9.06 5.94
C LEU A 86 -10.81 -9.27 5.48
N GLY A 87 -11.64 -9.87 6.33
CA GLY A 87 -13.03 -10.20 6.04
C GLY A 87 -14.02 -9.10 6.42
N LEU A 88 -13.63 -8.16 7.27
CA LEU A 88 -14.31 -6.87 7.50
C LEU A 88 -13.93 -5.87 6.41
#